data_AF-A0A7X6P1F1-F1
#
_entry.id   AF-A0A7X6P1F1-F1
#
_cell.length_a   1.000
_cell.length_b   1.000
_cell.length_c   1.000
_cell.angle_alpha   90.00
_cell.angle_beta   90.00
_cell.angle_gamma   90.00
#
_symmetry.space_group_name_H-M   'P 1'
#
loop_
_entity.id
_entity.type
_entity.pdbx_description
1 polymer ?
#
loop_
_entity_poly.entity_id
_entity_poly.type
_entity_poly.pdbx_seq_one_letter_code
_entity_poly.pdbx_strand_id
1 'polypeptide(L)'
;MSQLGNFVWGIADALRGPYKPHQYGDVILPMTILRRLDAILSPTRDEVAKLIAESPSIEVAAARIKKDLGLGFFNTSQWTLAKLLGDPDGLADNLVNYINGFSKNIDVFAEFKFDAT
;
A
#
# COMPACT_ATOMS: atom_id res chain seq x y z
N MET A 1 28.90 -4.07 -4.48
CA MET A 1 27.80 -3.36 -5.18
C MET A 1 26.90 -4.29 -6.03
N SER A 2 26.99 -5.62 -5.90
CA SER A 2 26.23 -6.59 -6.73
C SER A 2 25.04 -7.27 -6.04
N GLN A 3 24.79 -7.00 -4.75
CA GLN A 3 23.77 -7.76 -4.00
C GLN A 3 22.33 -7.36 -4.34
N LEU A 4 22.06 -6.08 -4.66
CA LEU A 4 20.71 -5.64 -4.99
C LEU A 4 20.23 -6.21 -6.33
N GLY A 5 21.12 -6.26 -7.34
CA GLY A 5 20.77 -6.83 -8.65
C GLY A 5 20.41 -8.31 -8.56
N ASN A 6 21.20 -9.11 -7.83
CA ASN A 6 20.91 -10.53 -7.62
C ASN A 6 19.65 -10.76 -6.77
N PHE A 7 19.41 -9.91 -5.76
CA PHE A 7 18.20 -9.97 -4.94
C PHE A 7 16.94 -9.65 -5.75
N VAL A 8 16.97 -8.59 -6.57
CA VAL A 8 15.84 -8.21 -7.44
C VAL A 8 15.56 -9.30 -8.48
N TRP A 9 16.61 -9.87 -9.10
CA TRP A 9 16.45 -11.00 -10.00
C TRP A 9 15.89 -12.26 -9.32
N GLY A 10 16.27 -12.52 -8.07
CA GLY A 10 15.72 -13.63 -7.27
C GLY A 10 14.23 -13.46 -6.95
N ILE A 11 13.75 -12.22 -6.74
CA ILE A 11 12.31 -11.94 -6.59
C ILE A 11 11.58 -12.16 -7.93
N ALA A 12 12.18 -11.73 -9.04
CA ALA A 12 11.61 -11.95 -10.38
C ALA A 12 11.48 -13.46 -10.72
N ASP A 13 12.39 -14.28 -10.21
CA ASP A 13 12.30 -15.74 -10.36
C ASP A 13 11.09 -16.33 -9.62
N ALA A 14 10.61 -15.71 -8.52
CA ALA A 14 9.39 -16.12 -7.83
C ALA A 14 8.11 -15.80 -8.63
N LEU A 15 8.17 -14.83 -9.55
CA LEU A 15 7.08 -14.53 -10.50
C LEU A 15 7.11 -15.45 -11.74
N ARG A 16 8.24 -16.15 -11.97
CA ARG A 16 8.43 -17.02 -13.12
C ARG A 16 7.59 -18.30 -12.94
N GLY A 17 6.63 -18.49 -13.83
CA GLY A 17 5.67 -19.60 -13.78
C GLY A 17 4.25 -19.09 -14.04
N PRO A 18 3.57 -18.53 -13.02
CA PRO A 18 2.22 -18.00 -13.16
C PRO A 18 2.12 -16.79 -14.12
N TYR A 19 3.22 -16.05 -14.30
CA TYR A 19 3.26 -14.86 -15.17
C TYR A 19 4.31 -14.98 -16.28
N LYS A 20 3.96 -14.49 -17.48
CA LYS A 20 4.89 -14.32 -18.60
C LYS A 20 5.73 -13.04 -18.40
N PRO A 21 6.92 -12.94 -19.02
CA PRO A 21 7.79 -11.76 -18.85
C PRO A 21 7.12 -10.41 -19.14
N HIS A 22 6.20 -10.35 -20.10
CA HIS A 22 5.45 -9.13 -20.41
C HIS A 22 4.38 -8.76 -19.36
N GLN A 23 4.00 -9.70 -18.48
CA GLN A 23 3.01 -9.52 -17.40
C GLN A 23 3.68 -9.15 -16.07
N TYR A 24 5.02 -9.19 -15.97
CA TYR A 24 5.71 -8.79 -14.74
C TYR A 24 5.43 -7.33 -14.39
N GLY A 25 5.21 -6.48 -15.39
CA GLY A 25 4.79 -5.09 -15.18
C GLY A 25 3.49 -4.99 -14.38
N ASP A 26 2.54 -5.90 -14.62
CA ASP A 26 1.22 -5.89 -13.98
C ASP A 26 1.30 -6.16 -12.46
N VAL A 27 2.37 -6.84 -12.01
CA VAL A 27 2.61 -7.14 -10.59
C VAL A 27 3.60 -6.16 -9.96
N ILE A 28 4.70 -5.87 -10.65
CA ILE A 28 5.78 -5.02 -10.12
C ILE A 28 5.30 -3.57 -9.97
N LEU A 29 4.55 -3.05 -10.94
CA LEU A 29 4.10 -1.66 -10.93
C LEU A 29 3.22 -1.35 -9.70
N PRO A 30 2.13 -2.09 -9.43
CA PRO A 30 1.30 -1.78 -8.27
C PRO A 30 2.03 -1.98 -6.95
N MET A 31 2.89 -3.00 -6.83
CA MET A 31 3.70 -3.20 -5.62
C MET A 31 4.68 -2.05 -5.39
N THR A 32 5.26 -1.49 -6.46
CA THR A 32 6.15 -0.33 -6.38
C THR A 32 5.40 0.93 -5.96
N ILE A 33 4.20 1.15 -6.52
CA ILE A 33 3.32 2.26 -6.13
C ILE A 33 2.93 2.12 -4.65
N LEU A 34 2.47 0.94 -4.24
CA LEU A 34 2.10 0.64 -2.86
C LEU A 34 3.25 0.93 -1.90
N ARG A 35 4.47 0.48 -2.24
CA ARG A 35 5.67 0.76 -1.44
C ARG A 35 5.95 2.25 -1.31
N ARG A 36 5.77 3.02 -2.38
CA ARG A 36 5.98 4.47 -2.37
C ARG A 36 4.94 5.20 -1.51
N LEU A 37 3.66 4.81 -1.60
CA LEU A 37 2.60 5.40 -0.78
C LEU A 37 2.81 5.08 0.71
N ASP A 38 3.16 3.83 1.04
CA ASP A 38 3.51 3.41 2.40
C ASP A 38 4.69 4.23 2.97
N ALA A 39 5.74 4.46 2.16
CA ALA A 39 6.88 5.27 2.57
C ALA A 39 6.51 6.73 2.91
N ILE A 40 5.59 7.32 2.15
CA ILE A 40 5.13 8.71 2.36
C ILE A 40 4.30 8.81 3.65
N LEU A 41 3.49 7.80 3.96
CA LEU A 41 2.65 7.78 5.16
C LEU A 41 3.38 7.34 6.43
N SER A 42 4.46 6.57 6.30
CA SER A 42 5.24 6.04 7.43
C SER A 42 5.56 7.07 8.53
N PRO A 43 6.09 8.28 8.24
CA PRO A 43 6.43 9.25 9.28
C PRO A 43 5.22 9.90 9.98
N THR A 44 4.05 9.93 9.33
CA THR A 44 2.86 10.67 9.78
C THR A 44 1.70 9.76 10.18
N ARG A 45 1.93 8.44 10.19
CA ARG A 45 0.86 7.43 10.32
C ARG A 45 0.09 7.54 11.63
N ASP A 46 0.80 7.75 12.74
CA ASP A 46 0.20 7.85 14.06
C ASP A 46 -0.61 9.14 14.22
N GLU A 47 -0.13 10.23 13.61
CA GLU A 47 -0.85 11.52 13.59
C GLU A 47 -2.11 11.43 12.72
N VAL A 48 -2.03 10.77 11.56
CA VAL A 48 -3.18 10.49 10.69
C VAL A 48 -4.22 9.65 11.44
N ALA A 49 -3.80 8.57 12.10
CA ALA A 49 -4.71 7.71 12.87
C ALA A 49 -5.41 8.47 14.01
N LYS A 50 -4.66 9.32 14.71
CA LYS A 50 -5.20 10.21 15.75
C LYS A 50 -6.23 11.19 15.17
N LEU A 51 -5.90 11.87 14.07
CA LEU A 51 -6.80 12.82 13.42
C LEU A 51 -8.08 12.16 12.93
N ILE A 52 -8.01 10.91 12.45
CA ILE A 52 -9.19 10.12 12.08
C ILE A 52 -10.05 9.82 13.31
N ALA A 53 -9.44 9.35 14.41
CA ALA A 53 -10.16 8.99 15.63
C ALA A 53 -10.82 10.19 16.34
N GLU A 54 -10.19 11.36 16.27
CA GLU A 54 -10.71 12.60 16.88
C GLU A 54 -11.72 13.34 15.99
N SER A 55 -11.88 12.92 14.73
CA SER A 55 -12.78 13.57 13.79
C SER A 55 -14.17 12.95 13.80
N PRO A 56 -15.25 13.75 13.71
CA PRO A 56 -16.61 13.24 13.68
C PRO A 56 -16.98 12.53 12.37
N SER A 57 -16.20 12.77 11.29
CA SER A 57 -16.37 12.09 10.01
C SER A 57 -15.04 12.03 9.25
N ILE A 58 -14.97 11.15 8.23
CA ILE A 58 -13.79 10.98 7.38
C ILE A 58 -13.51 12.24 6.55
N GLU A 59 -14.54 12.98 6.14
CA GLU A 59 -14.38 14.23 5.39
C GLU A 59 -13.71 15.31 6.24
N VAL A 60 -14.07 15.39 7.52
CA VAL A 60 -13.42 16.31 8.47
C VAL A 60 -11.98 15.87 8.73
N ALA A 61 -11.73 14.57 8.89
CA ALA A 61 -10.38 14.03 9.03
C ALA A 61 -9.52 14.36 7.80
N ALA A 62 -10.04 14.17 6.60
CA ALA A 62 -9.36 14.46 5.34
C ALA A 62 -8.97 15.94 5.23
N ALA A 63 -9.87 16.85 5.60
CA ALA A 63 -9.60 18.28 5.60
C ALA A 63 -8.50 18.65 6.61
N ARG A 64 -8.51 18.04 7.80
CA ARG A 64 -7.48 18.24 8.83
C ARG A 64 -6.13 17.66 8.42
N ILE A 65 -6.08 16.44 7.92
CA ILE A 65 -4.85 15.79 7.43
C ILE A 65 -4.21 16.63 6.33
N LYS A 66 -5.00 17.16 5.39
CA LYS A 66 -4.49 18.04 4.34
C LYS A 66 -3.93 19.35 4.89
N LYS A 67 -4.61 19.94 5.89
CA LYS A 67 -4.22 21.23 6.49
C LYS A 67 -3.00 21.12 7.40
N ASP A 68 -3.00 20.12 8.28
CA ASP A 68 -2.07 19.99 9.39
C ASP A 68 -0.81 19.21 8.98
N LEU A 69 -0.96 18.21 8.10
CA LEU A 69 0.12 17.33 7.66
C LEU A 69 0.56 17.57 6.20
N GLY A 70 -0.18 18.40 5.45
CA GLY A 70 0.10 18.67 4.04
C GLY A 70 -0.11 17.47 3.12
N LEU A 71 -0.75 16.40 3.60
CA LEU A 71 -0.92 15.17 2.85
C LEU A 71 -2.15 15.24 1.93
N GLY A 72 -1.95 14.87 0.66
CA GLY A 72 -3.04 14.79 -0.31
C GLY A 72 -3.87 13.51 -0.19
N PHE A 73 -3.39 12.50 0.54
CA PHE A 73 -4.03 11.20 0.73
C PHE A 73 -3.69 10.64 2.12
N PHE A 74 -4.44 9.66 2.56
CA PHE A 74 -4.21 8.94 3.82
C PHE A 74 -4.64 7.48 3.70
N ASN A 75 -4.35 6.68 4.73
CA ASN A 75 -4.82 5.31 4.84
C ASN A 75 -5.44 5.10 6.22
N THR A 76 -6.60 4.46 6.29
CA THR A 76 -7.35 4.18 7.52
C THR A 76 -7.08 2.79 8.09
N SER A 77 -6.42 1.91 7.32
CA SER A 77 -6.11 0.55 7.73
C SER A 77 -5.06 0.53 8.85
N GLN A 78 -5.21 -0.41 9.77
CA GLN A 78 -4.24 -0.67 10.83
C GLN A 78 -2.93 -1.28 10.29
N TRP A 79 -2.98 -1.86 9.09
CA TRP A 79 -1.87 -2.55 8.44
C TRP A 79 -0.82 -1.59 7.87
N THR A 80 0.40 -2.08 7.77
CA THR A 80 1.49 -1.48 7.00
C THR A 80 2.15 -2.58 6.18
N LEU A 81 2.90 -2.23 5.14
CA LEU A 81 3.68 -3.25 4.42
C LEU A 81 4.60 -4.04 5.36
N ALA A 82 5.18 -3.39 6.36
CA ALA A 82 6.01 -4.07 7.36
C ALA A 82 5.22 -5.04 8.25
N LYS A 83 3.99 -4.69 8.67
CA LYS A 83 3.13 -5.56 9.48
C LYS A 83 2.58 -6.74 8.68
N LEU A 84 2.28 -6.54 7.40
CA LEU A 84 1.79 -7.58 6.50
C LEU A 84 2.79 -8.74 6.38
N LEU A 85 4.10 -8.43 6.33
CA LEU A 85 5.15 -9.44 6.29
C LEU A 85 5.22 -10.31 7.57
N GLY A 86 4.59 -9.88 8.66
CA GLY A 86 4.56 -10.59 9.94
C GLY A 86 3.42 -11.60 10.09
N ASP A 87 2.45 -11.63 9.17
CA ASP A 87 1.30 -12.54 9.20
C ASP A 87 1.12 -13.23 7.84
N PRO A 88 1.85 -14.33 7.58
CA PRO A 88 1.81 -15.05 6.31
C PRO A 88 0.46 -15.71 6.03
N ASP A 89 -0.23 -16.18 7.08
CA ASP A 89 -1.48 -16.95 6.93
C ASP A 89 -2.64 -16.04 6.51
N GLY A 90 -2.68 -14.80 7.01
CA GLY A 90 -3.68 -13.78 6.66
C GLY A 90 -3.26 -12.81 5.57
N LEU A 91 -2.12 -13.02 4.90
CA LEU A 91 -1.47 -12.00 4.06
C LEU A 91 -2.38 -11.44 2.97
N ALA A 92 -3.13 -12.30 2.27
CA ALA A 92 -4.00 -11.89 1.17
C ALA A 92 -5.12 -10.96 1.66
N ASP A 93 -5.87 -11.37 2.67
CA ASP A 93 -6.98 -10.59 3.24
C ASP A 93 -6.49 -9.28 3.86
N ASN A 94 -5.35 -9.34 4.57
CA ASN A 94 -4.75 -8.16 5.18
C ASN A 94 -4.24 -7.17 4.12
N LEU A 95 -3.67 -7.65 3.02
CA LEU A 95 -3.23 -6.81 1.89
C LEU A 95 -4.42 -6.13 1.22
N VAL A 96 -5.51 -6.87 0.97
CA VAL A 96 -6.76 -6.29 0.41
C VAL A 96 -7.32 -5.24 1.37
N ASN A 97 -7.34 -5.51 2.68
CA ASN A 97 -7.76 -4.52 3.67
C ASN A 97 -6.87 -3.26 3.66
N TYR A 98 -5.55 -3.44 3.54
CA TYR A 98 -4.61 -2.33 3.48
C TYR A 98 -4.82 -1.46 2.24
N ILE A 99 -5.03 -2.07 1.07
CA ILE A 99 -5.31 -1.37 -0.18
C ILE A 99 -6.64 -0.62 -0.11
N ASN A 100 -7.70 -1.28 0.38
CA ASN A 100 -9.03 -0.67 0.51
C ASN A 100 -9.08 0.44 1.58
N GLY A 101 -8.08 0.51 2.46
CA GLY A 101 -7.94 1.56 3.46
C GLY A 101 -7.46 2.90 2.92
N PHE A 102 -6.95 2.98 1.68
CA PHE A 102 -6.53 4.26 1.10
C PHE A 102 -7.72 5.21 0.87
N SER A 103 -7.46 6.50 1.01
CA SER A 103 -8.45 7.54 0.73
C SER A 103 -8.90 7.52 -0.73
N LYS A 104 -10.17 7.88 -0.99
CA LYS A 104 -10.86 7.74 -2.29
C LYS A 104 -10.16 8.37 -3.51
N ASN A 105 -9.20 9.27 -3.28
CA ASN A 105 -8.41 9.87 -4.36
C ASN A 105 -7.26 8.98 -4.86
N ILE A 106 -7.00 7.86 -4.20
CA ILE A 106 -6.09 6.81 -4.65
C ILE A 106 -6.94 5.66 -5.23
N ASP A 107 -7.33 5.81 -6.49
CA ASP A 107 -8.12 4.80 -7.23
C ASP A 107 -7.26 3.89 -8.11
N VAL A 108 -5.94 4.12 -8.12
CA VAL A 108 -5.00 3.41 -8.98
C VAL A 108 -5.01 1.90 -8.75
N PHE A 109 -5.40 1.45 -7.54
CA PHE A 109 -5.43 0.03 -7.19
C PHE A 109 -6.64 -0.72 -7.77
N ALA A 110 -7.73 -0.04 -8.10
CA ALA A 110 -8.90 -0.67 -8.74
C ALA A 110 -8.55 -1.25 -10.12
N GLU A 111 -7.67 -0.58 -10.86
CA GLU A 111 -7.20 -1.03 -12.19
C GLU A 111 -6.35 -2.30 -12.12
N PHE A 112 -5.71 -2.56 -10.97
CA PHE A 112 -4.82 -3.71 -10.79
C PHE A 112 -5.54 -4.97 -10.27
N LYS A 113 -6.84 -4.88 -9.95
CA LYS A 113 -7.71 -6.03 -9.61
C LYS A 113 -7.16 -6.95 -8.53
N PHE A 114 -6.68 -6.39 -7.41
CA PHE A 114 -6.13 -7.15 -6.27
C PHE A 114 -7.14 -8.12 -5.62
N ASP A 115 -8.41 -7.90 -5.86
CA ASP A 115 -9.58 -8.62 -5.37
C ASP A 115 -10.19 -9.58 -6.42
N ALA A 116 -9.69 -9.58 -7.66
CA ALA A 116 -10.15 -10.51 -8.67
C ALA A 116 -9.58 -11.90 -8.41
N THR A 117 -10.45 -12.78 -7.89
CA THR A 117 -10.20 -14.22 -7.75
C THR A 117 -10.39 -14.95 -9.07
#